data_AF-A0AAP0DSD7-F1
#
_entry.id   AF-A0AAP0DSD7-F1
#
_cell.length_a   1.000
_cell.length_b   1.000
_cell.length_c   1.000
_cell.angle_alpha   90.00
_cell.angle_beta   90.00
_cell.angle_gamma   90.00
#
_symmetry.space_group_name_H-M   'P 1'
#
loop_
_entity.id
_entity.type
_entity.pdbx_description
1 polymer ?
#
loop_
_entity_poly.entity_id
_entity_poly.type
_entity_poly.pdbx_seq_one_letter_code
_entity_poly.pdbx_strand_id
1 'polypeptide(L)'
;MSIPVTPLIKPKRPKIWVDYLVQFRWILVVFIVLPMSLMLYFIDYLHEARSHRKTYKQRQIEHDENLMKVIKRLKKRDPWKDGLICTARNPWVTVGMRNVDYKRARRFEVDLSAFHNILEVNHEKMIAKCEPLVNMGQITRLTVPMNLALPVVPELDDLTVGGLINGSGLEGSSHLYGLFTDTVVAYEIVLADGRVVRATKDNEYSDLFYAVPWSQGTLGLLTCAEIKLVPIKEYIKLTYKPVKSNTLKDVTKEYINSFVTGFGDDDEDDKKIADFVETLIYNPREAVCMTGKFASKEEANCDPSKINRIGRWFKPWFYQHAQTALEKGEFFEYIPTREYYHRHTRSYFWEVKLLVPFADQWWFRLVLGWLMPPKISILKATQSEAIRKYYHDMHVLQDLLVPLHKVSDALEWAHHEMEVYPIWLCPHRLYKHPHKTMVYPEPGFEQQCRRGDTEYAQMYTDIGLYNAPGPVLRGEAFDGSGAISRMEHWLIENHGFETQYAVSELSEKDFWRMFDGELYEKCRKKYGAIGNFMSVYYKSKKGRKTEKEVQEAEKVQVEAPYEEADT
;
A
#
# COMPACT_ATOMS: atom_id res chain seq x y z
N MET A 1 -30.20 7.38 -13.67
CA MET A 1 -29.57 7.39 -15.02
C MET A 1 -29.69 5.99 -15.60
N SER A 2 -30.27 5.86 -16.79
CA SER A 2 -30.31 4.60 -17.54
C SER A 2 -28.88 4.14 -17.84
N ILE A 3 -28.51 2.97 -17.32
CA ILE A 3 -27.21 2.33 -17.58
C ILE A 3 -27.05 2.21 -19.11
N PRO A 4 -25.95 2.71 -19.72
CA PRO A 4 -25.74 2.57 -21.15
C PRO A 4 -25.69 1.08 -21.49
N VAL A 5 -26.55 0.62 -22.39
CA VAL A 5 -26.54 -0.76 -22.90
C VAL A 5 -25.19 -0.98 -23.58
N THR A 6 -24.29 -1.68 -22.90
CA THR A 6 -22.99 -2.05 -23.45
C THR A 6 -23.25 -2.99 -24.63
N PRO A 7 -22.65 -2.76 -25.81
CA PRO A 7 -22.85 -3.66 -26.95
C PRO A 7 -22.46 -5.09 -26.56
N LEU A 8 -23.32 -6.06 -26.91
CA LEU A 8 -23.14 -7.50 -26.61
C LEU A 8 -21.80 -8.06 -27.14
N ILE A 9 -21.17 -7.38 -28.10
CA ILE A 9 -19.85 -7.73 -28.66
C ILE A 9 -19.01 -6.45 -28.72
N LYS A 10 -17.95 -6.39 -27.91
CA LYS A 10 -16.94 -5.32 -27.99
C LYS A 10 -16.04 -5.56 -29.23
N PRO A 11 -15.67 -4.51 -29.98
CA PRO A 11 -14.80 -4.67 -31.15
C PRO A 11 -13.44 -5.22 -30.73
N LYS A 12 -12.81 -6.04 -31.57
CA LYS A 12 -11.43 -6.50 -31.32
C LYS A 12 -10.44 -5.35 -31.44
N ARG A 13 -9.46 -5.31 -30.55
CA ARG A 13 -8.35 -4.36 -30.63
C ARG A 13 -7.29 -4.88 -31.61
N PRO A 14 -6.79 -4.06 -32.55
CA PRO A 14 -5.66 -4.45 -33.40
C PRO A 14 -4.39 -4.59 -32.55
N LYS A 15 -3.64 -5.67 -32.77
CA LYS A 15 -2.33 -5.86 -32.12
C LYS A 15 -1.32 -4.87 -32.67
N ILE A 16 -0.54 -4.27 -31.77
CA ILE A 16 0.59 -3.41 -32.10
C ILE A 16 1.91 -4.09 -31.70
N TRP A 17 3.04 -3.57 -32.17
CA TRP A 17 4.37 -4.11 -31.84
C TRP A 17 4.63 -4.25 -30.33
N VAL A 18 4.08 -3.34 -29.51
CA VAL A 18 4.22 -3.38 -28.05
C VAL A 18 3.55 -4.62 -27.43
N ASP A 19 2.44 -5.12 -28.00
CA ASP A 19 1.79 -6.35 -27.52
C ASP A 19 2.77 -7.54 -27.56
N TYR A 20 3.54 -7.67 -28.64
CA TYR A 20 4.54 -8.73 -28.77
C TYR A 20 5.71 -8.55 -27.79
N LEU A 21 6.18 -7.30 -27.58
CA LEU A 21 7.23 -7.04 -26.59
C LEU A 21 6.79 -7.41 -25.17
N VAL A 22 5.54 -7.15 -24.81
CA VAL A 22 4.97 -7.54 -23.52
C VAL A 22 4.82 -9.07 -23.44
N GLN A 23 4.31 -9.71 -24.51
CA GLN A 23 4.16 -11.16 -24.58
C GLN A 23 5.49 -11.92 -24.36
N PHE A 24 6.61 -11.42 -24.92
CA PHE A 24 7.93 -12.05 -24.78
C PHE A 24 8.78 -11.46 -23.66
N ARG A 25 8.23 -10.54 -22.86
CA ARG A 25 8.96 -9.87 -21.75
C ARG A 25 9.50 -10.86 -20.73
N TRP A 26 8.83 -12.00 -20.55
CA TRP A 26 9.27 -13.06 -19.64
C TRP A 26 10.72 -13.50 -19.90
N ILE A 27 11.23 -13.42 -21.14
CA ILE A 27 12.63 -13.76 -21.47
C ILE A 27 13.58 -12.84 -20.69
N LEU A 28 13.36 -11.53 -20.79
CA LEU A 28 14.14 -10.54 -20.05
C LEU A 28 13.95 -10.71 -18.53
N VAL A 29 12.72 -11.02 -18.08
CA VAL A 29 12.45 -11.22 -16.66
C VAL A 29 13.22 -12.42 -16.11
N VAL A 30 13.16 -13.57 -16.79
CA VAL A 30 13.78 -14.81 -16.32
C VAL A 30 15.30 -14.76 -16.39
N PHE A 31 15.87 -14.27 -17.49
CA PHE A 31 17.31 -14.37 -17.73
C PHE A 31 18.11 -13.15 -17.23
N ILE A 32 17.46 -12.02 -16.96
CA ILE A 32 18.13 -10.80 -16.50
C ILE A 32 17.57 -10.33 -15.15
N VAL A 33 16.26 -10.10 -15.07
CA VAL A 33 15.66 -9.48 -13.88
C VAL A 33 15.78 -10.39 -12.66
N LEU A 34 15.44 -11.67 -12.77
CA LEU A 34 15.48 -12.61 -11.65
C LEU A 34 16.90 -12.81 -11.08
N PRO A 35 17.94 -13.09 -11.88
CA PRO A 35 19.32 -13.17 -11.38
C PRO A 35 19.80 -11.86 -10.71
N MET A 36 19.52 -10.70 -11.33
CA MET A 36 19.87 -9.42 -10.74
C MET A 36 19.11 -9.15 -9.43
N SER A 37 17.84 -9.57 -9.36
CA SER A 37 17.01 -9.43 -8.16
C SER A 37 17.60 -10.23 -7.01
N LEU A 38 17.96 -11.49 -7.25
CA LEU A 38 18.63 -12.34 -6.26
C LEU A 38 19.91 -11.66 -5.73
N MET A 39 20.74 -11.12 -6.63
CA MET A 39 21.96 -10.42 -6.25
C MET A 39 21.66 -9.21 -5.36
N LEU A 40 20.65 -8.39 -5.70
CA LEU A 40 20.27 -7.24 -4.90
C LEU A 40 19.70 -7.65 -3.53
N TYR A 41 18.82 -8.66 -3.46
CA TYR A 41 18.33 -9.15 -2.16
C TYR A 41 19.48 -9.69 -1.29
N PHE A 42 20.47 -10.34 -1.90
CA PHE A 42 21.65 -10.79 -1.18
C PHE A 42 22.48 -9.61 -0.64
N ILE A 43 22.66 -8.55 -1.43
CA ILE A 43 23.33 -7.32 -0.98
C ILE A 43 22.54 -6.66 0.16
N ASP A 44 21.22 -6.53 0.02
CA ASP A 44 20.33 -5.97 1.05
C ASP A 44 20.47 -6.79 2.35
N TYR A 45 20.43 -8.13 2.26
CA TYR A 45 20.65 -9.02 3.39
C TYR A 45 22.02 -8.83 4.05
N LEU A 46 23.10 -8.66 3.28
CA LEU A 46 24.43 -8.40 3.82
C LEU A 46 24.50 -7.04 4.53
N HIS A 47 23.85 -6.01 4.00
CA HIS A 47 23.76 -4.70 4.65
C HIS A 47 23.00 -4.78 5.97
N GLU A 48 21.85 -5.46 5.99
CA GLU A 48 21.08 -5.72 7.20
C GLU A 48 21.90 -6.48 8.24
N ALA A 49 22.56 -7.56 7.84
CA ALA A 49 23.40 -8.36 8.74
C ALA A 49 24.56 -7.54 9.34
N ARG A 50 25.15 -6.63 8.57
CA ARG A 50 26.17 -5.68 9.07
C ARG A 50 25.57 -4.65 10.02
N SER A 51 24.40 -4.11 9.70
CA SER A 51 23.70 -3.14 10.57
C SER A 51 23.29 -3.78 11.90
N HIS A 52 22.81 -5.03 11.89
CA HIS A 52 22.42 -5.77 13.10
C HIS A 52 23.59 -6.14 14.02
N ARG A 53 24.84 -6.12 13.53
CA ARG A 53 26.03 -6.25 14.40
C ARG A 53 26.30 -4.99 15.22
N LYS A 54 25.70 -3.85 14.86
CA LYS A 54 25.84 -2.59 15.57
C LYS A 54 24.84 -2.53 16.72
N THR A 55 25.29 -1.98 17.84
CA THR A 55 24.41 -1.62 18.96
C THR A 55 23.37 -0.58 18.52
N TYR A 56 22.24 -0.50 19.21
CA TYR A 56 21.25 0.56 18.96
C TYR A 56 21.86 1.96 19.10
N LYS A 57 22.77 2.16 20.07
CA LYS A 57 23.50 3.43 20.25
C LYS A 57 24.33 3.81 19.02
N GLN A 58 25.04 2.85 18.41
CA GLN A 58 25.82 3.11 17.19
C GLN A 58 24.91 3.48 16.00
N ARG A 59 23.79 2.77 15.84
CA ARG A 59 22.80 3.10 14.80
C ARG A 59 22.18 4.48 15.00
N GLN A 60 21.91 4.88 16.25
CA GLN A 60 21.43 6.23 16.56
C GLN A 60 22.48 7.30 16.22
N ILE A 61 23.77 7.07 16.49
CA ILE A 61 24.84 8.00 16.08
C ILE A 61 24.88 8.16 14.55
N GLU A 62 24.81 7.04 13.81
CA GLU A 62 24.81 7.08 12.34
C GLU A 62 23.57 7.81 11.79
N HIS A 63 22.42 7.62 12.42
CA HIS A 63 21.20 8.34 12.12
C HIS A 63 21.38 9.85 12.31
N ASP A 64 21.91 10.29 13.46
CA ASP A 64 22.15 11.70 13.76
C ASP A 64 23.16 12.33 12.78
N GLU A 65 24.20 11.60 12.38
CA GLU A 65 25.14 12.02 11.35
C GLU A 65 24.47 12.19 9.98
N ASN A 66 23.60 11.27 9.60
CA ASN A 66 22.83 11.34 8.35
C ASN A 66 21.82 12.49 8.37
N LEU A 67 21.16 12.73 9.50
CA LEU A 67 20.28 13.88 9.73
C LEU A 67 21.04 15.20 9.53
N MET A 68 22.26 15.31 10.07
CA MET A 68 23.10 16.49 9.86
C MET A 68 23.52 16.68 8.39
N LYS A 69 23.72 15.61 7.61
CA LYS A 69 23.97 15.71 6.16
C LYS A 69 22.75 16.27 5.43
N VAL A 70 21.55 15.83 5.79
CA VAL A 70 20.27 16.34 5.24
C VAL A 70 20.11 17.83 5.55
N ILE A 71 20.30 18.24 6.80
CA ILE A 71 20.20 19.65 7.22
C ILE A 71 21.22 20.51 6.48
N LYS A 72 22.49 20.07 6.42
CA LYS A 72 23.55 20.77 5.67
C LYS A 72 23.23 20.87 4.18
N ARG A 73 22.60 19.85 3.59
CA ARG A 73 22.16 19.88 2.20
C ARG A 73 21.04 20.91 2.00
N LEU A 74 20.01 20.92 2.84
CA LEU A 74 18.91 21.88 2.76
C LEU A 74 19.37 23.33 2.90
N LYS A 75 20.28 23.63 3.83
CA LYS A 75 20.84 24.97 4.02
C LYS A 75 21.62 25.52 2.83
N LYS A 76 22.06 24.66 1.89
CA LYS A 76 22.73 25.08 0.66
C LYS A 76 21.76 25.45 -0.46
N ARG A 77 20.46 25.22 -0.29
CA ARG A 77 19.45 25.50 -1.30
C ARG A 77 19.24 27.00 -1.46
N ASP A 78 19.30 27.48 -2.69
CA ASP A 78 18.79 28.79 -3.10
C ASP A 78 17.39 28.59 -3.71
N PRO A 79 16.29 28.94 -3.01
CA PRO A 79 14.92 28.70 -3.50
C PRO A 79 14.66 29.30 -4.88
N TRP A 80 15.33 30.41 -5.23
CA TRP A 80 15.15 31.10 -6.50
C TRP A 80 15.82 30.39 -7.67
N LYS A 81 16.86 29.57 -7.41
CA LYS A 81 17.67 28.91 -8.45
C LYS A 81 17.46 27.41 -8.51
N ASP A 82 17.25 26.76 -7.37
CA ASP A 82 17.35 25.32 -7.23
C ASP A 82 16.03 24.57 -7.38
N GLY A 83 14.90 25.28 -7.42
CA GLY A 83 13.56 24.70 -7.55
C GLY A 83 13.09 23.92 -6.33
N LEU A 84 12.05 23.10 -6.49
CA LEU A 84 11.37 22.43 -5.37
C LEU A 84 12.19 21.28 -4.78
N ILE A 85 12.11 21.13 -3.45
CA ILE A 85 12.74 20.05 -2.68
C ILE A 85 12.06 18.71 -3.02
N CYS A 86 12.89 17.70 -3.27
CA CYS A 86 12.43 16.32 -3.39
C CYS A 86 13.50 15.34 -2.91
N THR A 87 13.10 14.11 -2.62
CA THR A 87 14.06 13.04 -2.34
C THR A 87 14.88 12.70 -3.59
N ALA A 88 16.16 12.36 -3.43
CA ALA A 88 17.01 11.87 -4.53
C ALA A 88 16.64 10.44 -4.99
N ARG A 89 15.56 9.86 -4.43
CA ARG A 89 15.09 8.51 -4.75
C ARG A 89 14.59 8.47 -6.19
N ASN A 90 15.22 7.60 -6.98
CA ASN A 90 14.85 7.38 -8.37
C ASN A 90 13.42 6.83 -8.52
N PRO A 91 12.66 7.25 -9.56
CA PRO A 91 11.27 6.83 -9.81
C PRO A 91 11.06 5.32 -9.89
N TRP A 92 12.04 4.60 -10.43
CA TRP A 92 11.94 3.15 -10.60
C TRP A 92 12.17 2.40 -9.27
N VAL A 93 12.74 3.03 -8.24
CA VAL A 93 13.01 2.39 -6.94
C VAL A 93 11.76 2.34 -6.04
N THR A 94 10.73 3.12 -6.34
CA THR A 94 9.45 3.05 -5.59
C THR A 94 8.61 1.87 -6.09
N VAL A 95 7.82 1.26 -5.20
CA VAL A 95 6.90 0.18 -5.58
C VAL A 95 5.73 0.72 -6.41
N GLY A 96 5.16 1.86 -6.01
CA GLY A 96 4.00 2.46 -6.71
C GLY A 96 4.26 2.79 -8.19
N MET A 97 3.18 2.79 -8.98
CA MET A 97 3.24 2.99 -10.44
C MET A 97 3.37 4.46 -10.87
N ARG A 98 3.30 5.39 -9.91
CA ARG A 98 3.34 6.84 -10.11
C ARG A 98 4.45 7.33 -11.02
N ASN A 99 4.08 8.25 -11.91
CA ASN A 99 5.01 9.05 -12.69
C ASN A 99 5.46 10.24 -11.84
N VAL A 100 6.65 10.18 -11.25
CA VAL A 100 7.25 11.35 -10.57
C VAL A 100 7.89 12.32 -11.58
N ASP A 101 7.18 12.59 -12.67
CA ASP A 101 7.67 13.42 -13.79
C ASP A 101 7.92 14.87 -13.39
N TYR A 102 7.40 15.31 -12.24
CA TYR A 102 7.78 16.60 -11.64
C TYR A 102 9.28 16.72 -11.36
N LYS A 103 9.94 15.58 -11.13
CA LYS A 103 11.40 15.54 -10.99
C LYS A 103 12.11 15.75 -12.32
N ARG A 104 11.44 15.87 -13.47
CA ARG A 104 12.11 16.22 -14.73
C ARG A 104 12.31 17.73 -14.88
N ALA A 105 11.53 18.52 -14.16
CA ALA A 105 11.71 19.96 -14.05
C ALA A 105 12.84 20.31 -13.05
N ARG A 106 13.05 21.61 -12.85
CA ARG A 106 13.98 22.15 -11.87
C ARG A 106 13.65 21.63 -10.47
N ARG A 107 14.63 21.05 -9.79
CA ARG A 107 14.44 20.38 -8.50
C ARG A 107 15.70 20.41 -7.65
N PHE A 108 15.51 20.38 -6.35
CA PHE A 108 16.56 20.25 -5.36
C PHE A 108 16.49 18.88 -4.69
N GLU A 109 17.40 17.99 -5.08
CA GLU A 109 17.45 16.63 -4.54
C GLU A 109 18.16 16.57 -3.18
N VAL A 110 17.52 15.85 -2.26
CA VAL A 110 18.03 15.50 -0.94
C VAL A 110 18.10 13.99 -0.82
N ASP A 111 19.30 13.47 -0.60
CA ASP A 111 19.51 12.02 -0.49
C ASP A 111 19.13 11.51 0.91
N LEU A 112 18.22 10.54 0.92
CA LEU A 112 17.78 9.83 2.11
C LEU A 112 18.13 8.32 2.05
N SER A 113 18.95 7.91 1.08
CA SER A 113 19.27 6.50 0.83
C SER A 113 19.90 5.79 2.04
N ALA A 114 20.55 6.53 2.93
CA ALA A 114 21.18 6.02 4.15
C ALA A 114 20.19 5.71 5.30
N PHE A 115 18.94 6.16 5.21
CA PHE A 115 17.94 6.00 6.27
C PHE A 115 17.20 4.66 6.17
N HIS A 116 17.91 3.56 6.41
CA HIS A 116 17.43 2.18 6.22
C HIS A 116 17.67 1.25 7.43
N ASN A 117 17.82 1.80 8.63
CA ASN A 117 18.10 1.07 9.86
C ASN A 117 16.90 1.02 10.80
N ILE A 118 16.73 -0.12 11.48
CA ILE A 118 15.91 -0.21 12.69
C ILE A 118 16.75 0.35 13.82
N LEU A 119 16.32 1.43 14.45
CA LEU A 119 17.10 2.16 15.48
C LEU A 119 16.94 1.55 16.87
N GLU A 120 15.75 1.07 17.20
CA GLU A 120 15.43 0.47 18.50
C GLU A 120 14.22 -0.47 18.39
N VAL A 121 14.20 -1.55 19.17
CA VAL A 121 13.01 -2.35 19.47
C VAL A 121 12.85 -2.35 20.99
N ASN A 122 11.88 -1.61 21.50
CA ASN A 122 11.66 -1.42 22.92
C ASN A 122 10.53 -2.33 23.42
N HIS A 123 10.89 -3.36 24.20
CA HIS A 123 9.95 -4.35 24.72
C HIS A 123 9.04 -3.81 25.83
N GLU A 124 9.50 -2.83 26.61
CA GLU A 124 8.70 -2.26 27.70
C GLU A 124 7.63 -1.30 27.17
N LYS A 125 8.02 -0.45 26.22
CA LYS A 125 7.10 0.50 25.57
C LYS A 125 6.29 -0.12 24.45
N MET A 126 6.66 -1.32 23.99
CA MET A 126 6.10 -1.96 22.80
C MET A 126 6.16 -1.04 21.58
N ILE A 127 7.36 -0.51 21.29
CA ILE A 127 7.61 0.42 20.17
C ILE A 127 8.83 -0.03 19.38
N ALA A 128 8.72 -0.04 18.05
CA ALA A 128 9.85 -0.09 17.13
C ALA A 128 10.15 1.32 16.60
N LYS A 129 11.39 1.78 16.78
CA LYS A 129 11.90 3.01 16.18
C LYS A 129 12.68 2.66 14.93
N CYS A 130 12.29 3.17 13.77
CA CYS A 130 12.92 2.81 12.49
C CYS A 130 12.98 3.96 11.49
N GLU A 131 13.96 3.88 10.60
CA GLU A 131 14.14 4.82 9.51
C GLU A 131 13.20 4.51 8.33
N PRO A 132 12.82 5.51 7.50
CA PRO A 132 11.79 5.40 6.47
C PRO A 132 12.03 4.36 5.38
N LEU A 133 13.27 3.96 5.09
CA LEU A 133 13.57 2.93 4.07
C LEU A 133 13.63 1.51 4.65
N VAL A 134 13.42 1.34 5.96
CA VAL A 134 13.19 0.01 6.52
C VAL A 134 11.94 -0.60 5.87
N ASN A 135 12.04 -1.84 5.40
CA ASN A 135 10.95 -2.54 4.74
C ASN A 135 10.27 -3.61 5.60
N MET A 136 9.09 -4.09 5.18
CA MET A 136 8.32 -5.09 5.92
C MET A 136 9.10 -6.39 6.07
N GLY A 137 9.88 -6.78 5.05
CA GLY A 137 10.72 -7.97 5.08
C GLY A 137 11.81 -7.91 6.15
N GLN A 138 12.42 -6.73 6.35
CA GLN A 138 13.43 -6.40 7.35
C GLN A 138 12.87 -6.41 8.77
N ILE A 139 11.81 -5.64 9.01
CA ILE A 139 11.28 -5.45 10.37
C ILE A 139 10.75 -6.77 10.93
N THR A 140 9.97 -7.51 10.13
CA THR A 140 9.44 -8.82 10.55
C THR A 140 10.53 -9.87 10.77
N ARG A 141 11.66 -9.80 10.05
CA ARG A 141 12.79 -10.72 10.26
C ARG A 141 13.47 -10.50 11.62
N LEU A 142 13.44 -9.27 12.13
CA LEU A 142 13.95 -8.94 13.45
C LEU A 142 12.91 -9.21 14.54
N THR A 143 11.67 -8.75 14.37
CA THR A 143 10.68 -8.74 15.46
C THR A 143 9.96 -10.08 15.64
N VAL A 144 9.66 -10.83 14.57
CA VAL A 144 8.87 -12.07 14.69
C VAL A 144 9.56 -13.12 15.57
N PRO A 145 10.89 -13.35 15.46
CA PRO A 145 11.60 -14.22 16.40
C PRO A 145 11.57 -13.77 17.87
N MET A 146 11.23 -12.50 18.13
CA MET A 146 11.06 -11.93 19.46
C MET A 146 9.61 -12.05 19.96
N ASN A 147 8.73 -12.77 19.23
CA ASN A 147 7.29 -12.82 19.45
C ASN A 147 6.62 -11.43 19.41
N LEU A 148 7.15 -10.55 18.56
CA LEU A 148 6.61 -9.20 18.32
C LEU A 148 6.38 -8.94 16.83
N ALA A 149 5.38 -8.14 16.51
CA ALA A 149 5.19 -7.60 15.16
C ALA A 149 4.64 -6.17 15.22
N LEU A 150 4.71 -5.45 14.11
CA LEU A 150 3.84 -4.30 13.94
C LEU A 150 2.38 -4.79 13.94
N PRO A 151 1.41 -4.00 14.46
CA PRO A 151 0.01 -4.38 14.42
C PRO A 151 -0.50 -4.61 13.00
N VAL A 152 -0.03 -3.79 12.03
CA VAL A 152 -0.38 -3.87 10.61
C VAL A 152 0.90 -4.13 9.81
N VAL A 153 0.99 -5.28 9.13
CA VAL A 153 2.12 -5.66 8.26
C VAL A 153 1.63 -5.89 6.83
N PRO A 154 1.69 -4.89 5.94
CA PRO A 154 1.35 -5.05 4.52
C PRO A 154 2.21 -6.12 3.84
N GLU A 155 1.60 -6.88 2.92
CA GLU A 155 2.01 -8.27 2.66
C GLU A 155 3.20 -8.47 1.72
N LEU A 156 3.86 -7.39 1.30
CA LEU A 156 5.00 -7.43 0.38
C LEU A 156 6.28 -6.99 1.11
N ASP A 157 7.32 -7.84 1.06
CA ASP A 157 8.59 -7.61 1.77
C ASP A 157 9.22 -6.23 1.44
N ASP A 158 9.15 -5.78 0.19
CA ASP A 158 9.81 -4.56 -0.33
C ASP A 158 9.09 -3.24 0.05
N LEU A 159 7.90 -3.30 0.68
CA LEU A 159 7.17 -2.10 1.11
C LEU A 159 7.90 -1.43 2.28
N THR A 160 8.25 -0.16 2.11
CA THR A 160 9.02 0.63 3.09
C THR A 160 8.09 1.37 4.07
N VAL A 161 8.48 1.48 5.33
CA VAL A 161 7.79 2.23 6.40
C VAL A 161 7.37 3.63 5.93
N GLY A 162 8.30 4.39 5.37
CA GLY A 162 8.01 5.74 4.89
C GLY A 162 7.07 5.75 3.67
N GLY A 163 7.04 4.68 2.87
CA GLY A 163 6.10 4.53 1.77
C GLY A 163 4.67 4.28 2.27
N LEU A 164 4.52 3.43 3.28
CA LEU A 164 3.24 3.11 3.91
C LEU A 164 2.65 4.32 4.65
N ILE A 165 3.48 5.07 5.36
CA ILE A 165 3.06 6.33 6.02
C ILE A 165 2.58 7.35 4.99
N ASN A 166 3.36 7.57 3.93
CA ASN A 166 3.09 8.65 3.00
C ASN A 166 2.04 8.31 1.93
N GLY A 167 1.70 7.03 1.74
CA GLY A 167 0.81 6.56 0.69
C GLY A 167 -0.46 5.94 1.25
N SER A 168 -0.35 4.69 1.69
CA SER A 168 -1.36 3.93 2.43
C SER A 168 -0.70 2.61 2.84
N GLY A 169 -1.31 1.90 3.78
CA GLY A 169 -0.91 0.55 4.15
C GLY A 169 -1.99 -0.10 4.99
N LEU A 170 -2.41 -1.30 4.60
CA LEU A 170 -3.35 -2.14 5.32
C LEU A 170 -3.07 -3.60 4.97
N GLU A 171 -3.72 -4.51 5.69
CA GLU A 171 -3.62 -5.97 5.62
C GLU A 171 -4.73 -6.59 6.49
N GLY A 172 -4.84 -7.91 6.55
CA GLY A 172 -5.92 -8.63 7.22
C GLY A 172 -6.22 -8.27 8.68
N SER A 173 -5.27 -7.73 9.45
CA SER A 173 -5.48 -7.26 10.83
C SER A 173 -6.07 -5.83 10.93
N SER A 174 -6.19 -5.13 9.80
CA SER A 174 -6.57 -3.70 9.77
C SER A 174 -8.01 -3.45 10.22
N HIS A 175 -8.86 -4.48 10.21
CA HIS A 175 -10.20 -4.40 10.78
C HIS A 175 -10.17 -4.20 12.31
N LEU A 176 -9.07 -4.55 12.97
CA LEU A 176 -8.82 -4.27 14.40
C LEU A 176 -8.04 -2.97 14.57
N TYR A 177 -6.97 -2.79 13.79
CA TYR A 177 -5.96 -1.76 14.04
C TYR A 177 -6.07 -0.50 13.15
N GLY A 178 -6.95 -0.50 12.16
CA GLY A 178 -7.06 0.54 11.13
C GLY A 178 -5.93 0.51 10.11
N LEU A 179 -5.57 1.67 9.58
CA LEU A 179 -4.48 1.81 8.63
C LEU A 179 -3.12 1.71 9.32
N PHE A 180 -2.06 1.44 8.55
CA PHE A 180 -0.68 1.42 9.06
C PHE A 180 -0.32 2.69 9.84
N THR A 181 -0.82 3.85 9.40
CA THR A 181 -0.59 5.15 10.05
C THR A 181 -1.23 5.26 11.43
N ASP A 182 -2.30 4.52 11.71
CA ASP A 182 -2.95 4.50 13.03
C ASP A 182 -2.12 3.76 14.09
N THR A 183 -1.15 2.97 13.64
CA THR A 183 -0.19 2.27 14.50
C THR A 183 1.05 3.10 14.83
N VAL A 184 1.26 4.23 14.16
CA VAL A 184 2.41 5.11 14.38
C VAL A 184 2.14 6.05 15.56
N VAL A 185 3.14 6.29 16.40
CA VAL A 185 3.02 7.16 17.59
C VAL A 185 3.86 8.42 17.50
N ALA A 186 4.90 8.43 16.66
CA ALA A 186 5.69 9.62 16.39
C ALA A 186 6.31 9.61 15.00
N TYR A 187 6.47 10.80 14.43
CA TYR A 187 7.26 11.05 13.23
C TYR A 187 8.42 12.01 13.54
N GLU A 188 9.61 11.72 13.04
CA GLU A 188 10.70 12.69 12.94
C GLU A 188 10.78 13.21 11.50
N ILE A 189 10.67 14.52 11.35
CA ILE A 189 10.54 15.17 10.05
C ILE A 189 11.51 16.34 9.96
N VAL A 190 12.26 16.42 8.87
CA VAL A 190 13.04 17.60 8.51
C VAL A 190 12.20 18.52 7.62
N LEU A 191 11.92 19.72 8.10
CA LEU A 191 11.18 20.75 7.38
C LEU A 191 12.04 21.42 6.29
N ALA A 192 11.41 22.21 5.42
CA ALA A 192 12.10 22.88 4.31
C ALA A 192 13.24 23.81 4.77
N ASP A 193 13.10 24.43 5.94
CA ASP A 193 14.09 25.32 6.55
C ASP A 193 15.22 24.57 7.29
N GLY A 194 15.15 23.23 7.33
CA GLY A 194 16.12 22.37 7.99
C GLY A 194 15.88 22.19 9.49
N ARG A 195 14.78 22.69 10.06
CA ARG A 195 14.36 22.31 11.43
C ARG A 195 13.95 20.85 11.46
N VAL A 196 14.31 20.18 12.55
CA VAL A 196 13.88 18.80 12.85
C VAL A 196 12.75 18.87 13.86
N VAL A 197 11.62 18.28 13.52
CA VAL A 197 10.44 18.23 14.39
C VAL A 197 10.11 16.79 14.72
N ARG A 198 9.72 16.53 15.98
CA ARG A 198 9.10 15.28 16.40
C ARG A 198 7.61 15.52 16.57
N ALA A 199 6.81 15.00 15.65
CA ALA A 199 5.36 15.15 15.68
C ALA A 199 4.70 13.97 16.39
N THR A 200 3.88 14.24 17.40
CA THR A 200 3.04 13.25 18.11
C THR A 200 1.61 13.76 18.22
N LYS A 201 0.68 12.87 18.56
CA LYS A 201 -0.74 13.20 18.73
C LYS A 201 -1.05 14.24 19.83
N ASP A 202 -0.10 14.49 20.73
CA ASP A 202 -0.29 15.18 22.00
C ASP A 202 0.69 16.34 22.24
N ASN A 203 1.45 16.75 21.23
CA ASN A 203 2.35 17.89 21.31
C ASN A 203 1.96 19.03 20.34
N GLU A 204 2.76 20.10 20.31
CA GLU A 204 2.54 21.28 19.48
C GLU A 204 2.52 21.02 17.97
N TYR A 205 2.96 19.83 17.54
CA TYR A 205 2.98 19.35 16.16
C TYR A 205 1.89 18.31 15.87
N SER A 206 0.85 18.20 16.71
CA SER A 206 -0.28 17.28 16.51
C SER A 206 -0.95 17.45 15.15
N ASP A 207 -1.14 18.68 14.68
CA ASP A 207 -1.69 18.93 13.34
C ASP A 207 -0.82 18.32 12.23
N LEU A 208 0.50 18.43 12.33
CA LEU A 208 1.44 17.80 11.41
C LEU A 208 1.40 16.27 11.52
N PHE A 209 1.30 15.72 12.74
CA PHE A 209 1.18 14.28 12.96
C PHE A 209 -0.01 13.70 12.18
N TYR A 210 -1.18 14.34 12.25
CA TYR A 210 -2.36 13.91 11.50
C TYR A 210 -2.32 14.26 10.00
N ALA A 211 -1.55 15.27 9.58
CA ALA A 211 -1.44 15.68 8.17
C ALA A 211 -0.41 14.89 7.34
N VAL A 212 0.56 14.23 7.98
CA VAL A 212 1.63 13.47 7.32
C VAL A 212 1.14 12.22 6.58
N PRO A 213 0.23 11.41 7.16
CA PRO A 213 -0.44 10.34 6.44
C PRO A 213 -0.94 10.81 5.07
N TRP A 214 -0.74 10.02 4.02
CA TRP A 214 -1.18 10.33 2.65
C TRP A 214 -0.54 11.59 2.03
N SER A 215 0.44 12.23 2.68
CA SER A 215 1.03 13.48 2.17
C SER A 215 2.05 13.26 1.06
N GLN A 216 2.44 12.03 0.73
CA GLN A 216 3.48 11.72 -0.26
C GLN A 216 4.83 12.40 0.02
N GLY A 217 5.14 12.71 1.28
CA GLY A 217 6.34 13.45 1.69
C GLY A 217 6.37 14.86 1.11
N THR A 218 5.24 15.56 1.14
CA THR A 218 5.10 16.95 0.66
C THR A 218 5.03 17.98 1.78
N LEU A 219 4.98 17.54 3.04
CA LEU A 219 5.03 18.41 4.22
C LEU A 219 6.43 18.50 4.85
N GLY A 220 7.33 17.58 4.47
CA GLY A 220 8.69 17.51 4.97
C GLY A 220 9.35 16.18 4.59
N LEU A 221 10.60 16.00 5.01
CA LEU A 221 11.37 14.77 4.80
C LEU A 221 11.30 13.91 6.06
N LEU A 222 10.53 12.82 6.01
CA LEU A 222 10.48 11.83 7.08
C LEU A 222 11.85 11.16 7.24
N THR A 223 12.41 11.17 8.45
CA THR A 223 13.72 10.58 8.77
C THR A 223 13.63 9.44 9.79
N CYS A 224 12.60 9.44 10.63
CA CYS A 224 12.33 8.36 11.57
C CYS A 224 10.83 8.22 11.86
N ALA A 225 10.38 7.02 12.20
CA ALA A 225 9.05 6.75 12.75
C ALA A 225 9.16 5.86 14.00
N GLU A 226 8.27 6.09 14.96
CA GLU A 226 8.07 5.22 16.12
C GLU A 226 6.72 4.53 15.97
N ILE A 227 6.70 3.20 15.89
CA ILE A 227 5.53 2.39 15.54
C ILE A 227 5.24 1.41 16.67
N LYS A 228 3.96 1.25 17.03
CA LYS A 228 3.55 0.26 18.04
C LYS A 228 3.99 -1.15 17.64
N LEU A 229 4.17 -1.99 18.66
CA LEU A 229 4.36 -3.43 18.54
C LEU A 229 3.22 -4.14 19.27
N VAL A 230 2.88 -5.33 18.80
CA VAL A 230 1.94 -6.24 19.46
C VAL A 230 2.63 -7.58 19.75
N PRO A 231 2.25 -8.26 20.84
CA PRO A 231 2.65 -9.65 21.04
C PRO A 231 2.02 -10.52 19.96
N ILE A 232 2.80 -11.46 19.43
CA ILE A 232 2.33 -12.44 18.45
C ILE A 232 2.71 -13.87 18.88
N LYS A 233 2.12 -14.86 18.21
CA LYS A 233 2.52 -16.26 18.36
C LYS A 233 3.25 -16.76 17.11
N GLU A 234 3.84 -17.94 17.19
CA GLU A 234 4.70 -18.51 16.13
C GLU A 234 3.94 -18.92 14.87
N TYR A 235 2.63 -19.17 14.99
CA TYR A 235 1.77 -19.58 13.88
C TYR A 235 0.50 -18.74 13.80
N ILE A 236 -0.06 -18.68 12.59
CA ILE A 236 -1.43 -18.31 12.31
C ILE A 236 -2.20 -19.57 11.96
N LYS A 237 -3.26 -19.87 12.73
CA LYS A 237 -4.29 -20.84 12.35
C LYS A 237 -5.24 -20.15 11.38
N LEU A 238 -5.07 -20.45 10.10
CA LEU A 238 -5.87 -19.85 9.03
C LEU A 238 -6.95 -20.82 8.59
N THR A 239 -8.21 -20.38 8.63
CA THR A 239 -9.37 -21.13 8.14
C THR A 239 -9.76 -20.61 6.76
N TYR A 240 -9.99 -21.50 5.80
CA TYR A 240 -10.44 -21.20 4.45
C TYR A 240 -11.87 -21.69 4.30
N LYS A 241 -12.82 -20.75 4.20
CA LYS A 241 -14.24 -21.03 3.98
C LYS A 241 -14.60 -20.75 2.51
N PRO A 242 -14.88 -21.78 1.70
CA PRO A 242 -15.34 -21.58 0.33
C PRO A 242 -16.75 -21.01 0.33
N VAL A 243 -16.99 -20.09 -0.59
CA VAL A 243 -18.30 -19.49 -0.86
C VAL A 243 -18.63 -19.76 -2.31
N LYS A 244 -19.73 -20.49 -2.53
CA LYS A 244 -20.32 -20.71 -3.85
C LYS A 244 -21.72 -20.13 -3.84
N SER A 245 -21.95 -19.11 -4.67
CA SER A 245 -23.22 -18.39 -4.71
C SER A 245 -23.66 -18.02 -6.13
N ASN A 246 -24.88 -17.54 -6.26
CA ASN A 246 -25.48 -17.09 -7.51
C ASN A 246 -25.15 -15.63 -7.83
N THR A 247 -24.85 -14.80 -6.81
CA THR A 247 -24.65 -13.36 -6.95
C THR A 247 -23.46 -12.83 -6.14
N LEU A 248 -22.89 -11.70 -6.58
CA LEU A 248 -21.86 -10.97 -5.82
C LEU A 248 -22.38 -10.41 -4.49
N LYS A 249 -23.69 -10.12 -4.41
CA LYS A 249 -24.37 -9.72 -3.16
C LYS A 249 -24.26 -10.78 -2.08
N ASP A 250 -24.49 -12.03 -2.45
CA ASP A 250 -24.38 -13.15 -1.51
C ASP A 250 -22.91 -13.42 -1.12
N VAL A 251 -21.97 -13.28 -2.05
CA VAL A 251 -20.52 -13.34 -1.74
C VAL A 251 -20.15 -12.26 -0.73
N THR A 252 -20.63 -11.04 -0.93
CA THR A 252 -20.40 -9.91 -0.02
C THR A 252 -21.00 -10.18 1.36
N LYS A 253 -22.20 -10.76 1.41
CA LYS A 253 -22.85 -11.14 2.67
C LYS A 253 -22.01 -12.15 3.45
N GLU A 254 -21.49 -13.19 2.80
CA GLU A 254 -20.61 -14.17 3.45
C GLU A 254 -19.28 -13.55 3.90
N TYR A 255 -18.71 -12.64 3.11
CA TYR A 255 -17.54 -11.85 3.50
C TYR A 255 -17.81 -11.06 4.78
N ILE A 256 -18.87 -10.25 4.83
CA ILE A 256 -19.24 -9.46 6.02
C ILE A 256 -19.49 -10.37 7.24
N ASN A 257 -20.19 -11.49 7.03
CA ASN A 257 -20.47 -12.46 8.09
C ASN A 257 -19.22 -13.16 8.65
N SER A 258 -18.09 -13.14 7.93
CA SER A 258 -16.87 -13.81 8.38
C SER A 258 -16.15 -13.07 9.51
N PHE A 259 -16.40 -11.78 9.70
CA PHE A 259 -15.68 -10.97 10.68
C PHE A 259 -16.54 -9.98 11.47
N VAL A 260 -17.77 -9.70 11.05
CA VAL A 260 -18.66 -8.77 11.76
C VAL A 260 -19.86 -9.51 12.35
N THR A 261 -20.22 -9.22 13.59
CA THR A 261 -21.40 -9.81 14.27
C THR A 261 -22.52 -8.79 14.52
N GLY A 262 -22.21 -7.51 14.71
CA GLY A 262 -23.17 -6.46 15.06
C GLY A 262 -22.67 -5.03 14.81
N PHE A 263 -23.28 -4.04 15.49
CA PHE A 263 -22.78 -2.66 15.59
C PHE A 263 -22.10 -2.49 16.94
N GLY A 264 -21.03 -1.69 16.99
CA GLY A 264 -20.19 -1.59 18.17
C GLY A 264 -19.25 -2.79 18.31
N ASP A 265 -18.44 -2.71 19.35
CA ASP A 265 -17.59 -3.81 19.81
C ASP A 265 -18.49 -4.77 20.63
N ASP A 266 -19.51 -5.38 20.00
CA ASP A 266 -20.38 -6.43 20.59
C ASP A 266 -19.53 -7.70 20.84
N ASP A 267 -18.60 -7.56 21.79
CA ASP A 267 -17.46 -8.42 22.10
C ASP A 267 -17.75 -9.23 23.38
N GLU A 268 -18.98 -9.72 23.55
CA GLU A 268 -19.29 -10.63 24.67
C GLU A 268 -18.44 -11.92 24.61
N ASP A 269 -17.76 -12.18 23.49
CA ASP A 269 -16.70 -13.18 23.35
C ASP A 269 -15.55 -12.64 22.45
N ASP A 270 -14.59 -11.89 23.00
CA ASP A 270 -13.29 -11.55 22.36
C ASP A 270 -12.64 -12.77 21.66
N LYS A 271 -12.92 -13.98 22.17
CA LYS A 271 -12.46 -15.25 21.60
C LYS A 271 -13.05 -15.57 20.22
N LYS A 272 -14.06 -14.85 19.72
CA LYS A 272 -14.69 -15.10 18.41
C LYS A 272 -14.10 -14.26 17.28
N ILE A 273 -13.64 -13.03 17.53
CA ILE A 273 -13.09 -12.17 16.46
C ILE A 273 -11.77 -12.73 15.93
N ALA A 274 -11.61 -12.73 14.61
CA ALA A 274 -10.40 -13.20 13.96
C ALA A 274 -9.29 -12.15 14.11
N ASP A 275 -8.05 -12.57 14.33
CA ASP A 275 -6.90 -11.65 14.34
C ASP A 275 -6.62 -11.11 12.92
N PHE A 276 -6.99 -11.89 11.89
CA PHE A 276 -6.79 -11.58 10.48
C PHE A 276 -8.00 -11.96 9.64
N VAL A 277 -8.36 -11.13 8.68
CA VAL A 277 -9.49 -11.34 7.77
C VAL A 277 -9.10 -10.94 6.36
N GLU A 278 -9.31 -11.84 5.40
CA GLU A 278 -9.21 -11.50 3.98
C GLU A 278 -10.14 -12.39 3.16
N THR A 279 -10.57 -11.90 2.00
CA THR A 279 -11.34 -12.71 1.04
C THR A 279 -10.77 -12.60 -0.36
N LEU A 280 -10.68 -13.73 -1.04
CA LEU A 280 -10.33 -13.79 -2.46
C LEU A 280 -11.56 -14.19 -3.27
N ILE A 281 -11.99 -13.31 -4.18
CA ILE A 281 -13.09 -13.58 -5.12
C ILE A 281 -12.48 -13.97 -6.46
N TYR A 282 -12.76 -15.18 -6.95
CA TYR A 282 -12.17 -15.70 -8.18
C TYR A 282 -13.04 -15.46 -9.41
N ASN A 283 -14.35 -15.31 -9.21
CA ASN A 283 -15.35 -14.96 -10.22
C ASN A 283 -16.64 -14.48 -9.49
N PRO A 284 -17.68 -14.02 -10.21
CA PRO A 284 -18.91 -13.49 -9.58
C PRO A 284 -19.67 -14.44 -8.65
N ARG A 285 -19.29 -15.72 -8.62
CA ARG A 285 -19.99 -16.80 -7.91
C ARG A 285 -19.14 -17.52 -6.89
N GLU A 286 -17.82 -17.41 -6.98
CA GLU A 286 -16.90 -18.19 -6.17
C GLU A 286 -15.88 -17.30 -5.47
N ALA A 287 -15.80 -17.47 -4.15
CA ALA A 287 -14.84 -16.79 -3.30
C ALA A 287 -14.34 -17.72 -2.19
N VAL A 288 -13.24 -17.35 -1.56
CA VAL A 288 -12.72 -18.02 -0.36
C VAL A 288 -12.52 -16.95 0.70
N CYS A 289 -13.34 -17.00 1.75
CA CYS A 289 -13.18 -16.15 2.93
C CYS A 289 -12.17 -16.80 3.87
N MET A 290 -11.21 -16.04 4.35
CA MET A 290 -10.14 -16.51 5.20
C MET A 290 -10.11 -15.74 6.51
N THR A 291 -10.10 -16.47 7.62
CA THR A 291 -10.00 -15.91 8.96
C THR A 291 -8.85 -16.57 9.72
N GLY A 292 -7.98 -15.75 10.29
CA GLY A 292 -6.77 -16.17 10.98
C GLY A 292 -6.84 -15.90 12.48
N LYS A 293 -6.27 -16.81 13.28
CA LYS A 293 -5.96 -16.54 14.69
C LYS A 293 -4.52 -16.90 15.04
N PHE A 294 -3.93 -16.19 15.99
CA PHE A 294 -2.62 -16.56 16.53
C PHE A 294 -2.69 -17.90 17.28
N ALA A 295 -1.86 -18.85 16.84
CA ALA A 295 -1.70 -20.17 17.44
C ALA A 295 -0.26 -20.35 17.94
N SER A 296 -0.11 -20.98 19.12
CA SER A 296 1.23 -21.25 19.65
C SER A 296 1.88 -22.42 18.92
N LYS A 297 3.19 -22.55 19.05
CA LYS A 297 3.93 -23.70 18.55
C LYS A 297 3.43 -25.03 19.14
N GLU A 298 2.99 -25.05 20.39
CA GLU A 298 2.43 -26.24 21.05
C GLU A 298 1.12 -26.66 20.38
N GLU A 299 0.19 -25.70 20.14
CA GLU A 299 -1.07 -25.97 19.45
C GLU A 299 -0.82 -26.53 18.03
N ALA A 300 0.08 -25.90 17.27
CA ALA A 300 0.40 -26.33 15.91
C ALA A 300 1.03 -27.74 15.89
N ASN A 301 1.81 -28.10 16.91
CA ASN A 301 2.45 -29.42 17.01
C ASN A 301 1.52 -30.53 17.50
N CYS A 302 0.31 -30.23 17.96
CA CYS A 302 -0.72 -31.24 18.23
C CYS A 302 -1.16 -31.96 16.94
N ASP A 303 -1.12 -31.27 15.80
CA ASP A 303 -1.33 -31.86 14.47
C ASP A 303 -0.32 -31.30 13.45
N PRO A 304 0.91 -31.83 13.43
CA PRO A 304 1.96 -31.36 12.52
C PRO A 304 1.61 -31.51 11.04
N SER A 305 0.65 -32.39 10.69
CA SER A 305 0.20 -32.58 9.31
C SER A 305 -0.53 -31.35 8.76
N LYS A 306 -1.07 -30.51 9.66
CA LYS A 306 -1.74 -29.25 9.34
C LYS A 306 -0.77 -28.06 9.26
N ILE A 307 0.53 -28.26 9.51
CA ILE A 307 1.50 -27.17 9.39
C ILE A 307 1.84 -26.93 7.92
N ASN A 308 1.36 -25.81 7.37
CA ASN A 308 1.64 -25.39 6.01
C ASN A 308 2.72 -24.30 5.96
N ARG A 309 3.96 -24.71 5.66
CA ARG A 309 5.04 -23.77 5.33
C ARG A 309 4.90 -23.22 3.91
N ILE A 310 4.00 -22.26 3.69
CA ILE A 310 3.72 -21.64 2.37
C ILE A 310 4.95 -20.93 1.78
N GLY A 311 5.90 -20.54 2.63
CA GLY A 311 7.18 -19.93 2.31
C GLY A 311 8.18 -20.88 1.62
N ARG A 312 7.86 -22.14 1.34
CA ARG A 312 8.71 -23.02 0.50
C ARG A 312 8.57 -22.67 -0.98
N TRP A 313 9.67 -22.39 -1.68
CA TRP A 313 9.66 -21.83 -3.05
C TRP A 313 8.98 -22.69 -4.10
N PHE A 314 8.93 -24.01 -3.90
CA PHE A 314 8.30 -24.94 -4.84
C PHE A 314 6.78 -25.07 -4.67
N LYS A 315 6.20 -24.55 -3.58
CA LYS A 315 4.76 -24.64 -3.31
C LYS A 315 3.94 -23.72 -4.22
N PRO A 316 2.66 -24.06 -4.48
CA PRO A 316 1.73 -23.16 -5.16
C PRO A 316 1.68 -21.79 -4.51
N TRP A 317 1.39 -20.76 -5.30
CA TRP A 317 1.18 -19.42 -4.77
C TRP A 317 -0.04 -19.39 -3.85
N PHE A 318 -0.03 -18.49 -2.86
CA PHE A 318 -1.03 -18.46 -1.79
C PHE A 318 -2.47 -18.40 -2.33
N TYR A 319 -2.75 -17.50 -3.27
CA TYR A 319 -4.09 -17.40 -3.86
C TYR A 319 -4.53 -18.67 -4.62
N GLN A 320 -3.60 -19.44 -5.20
CA GLN A 320 -3.94 -20.71 -5.85
C GLN A 320 -4.20 -21.81 -4.82
N HIS A 321 -3.44 -21.82 -3.72
CA HIS A 321 -3.64 -22.74 -2.60
C HIS A 321 -4.99 -22.50 -1.92
N ALA A 322 -5.32 -21.23 -1.63
CA ALA A 322 -6.60 -20.82 -1.08
C ALA A 322 -7.77 -21.27 -1.97
N GLN A 323 -7.62 -21.13 -3.30
CA GLN A 323 -8.64 -21.54 -4.28
C GLN A 323 -9.02 -23.01 -4.15
N THR A 324 -8.11 -23.88 -3.70
CA THR A 324 -8.41 -25.32 -3.54
C THR A 324 -9.51 -25.61 -2.52
N ALA A 325 -9.85 -24.65 -1.64
CA ALA A 325 -11.01 -24.74 -0.75
C ALA A 325 -12.33 -24.89 -1.53
N LEU A 326 -12.45 -24.30 -2.73
CA LEU A 326 -13.64 -24.42 -3.57
C LEU A 326 -13.95 -25.87 -3.98
N GLU A 327 -12.93 -26.73 -4.02
CA GLU A 327 -13.07 -28.15 -4.33
C GLU A 327 -13.09 -29.01 -3.06
N LYS A 328 -12.24 -28.68 -2.07
CA LYS A 328 -12.05 -29.49 -0.86
C LYS A 328 -13.09 -29.26 0.24
N GLY A 329 -13.84 -28.17 0.16
CA GLY A 329 -14.65 -27.70 1.29
C GLY A 329 -13.83 -26.87 2.28
N GLU A 330 -14.45 -26.52 3.40
CA GLU A 330 -13.82 -25.74 4.46
C GLU A 330 -12.68 -26.52 5.13
N PHE A 331 -11.54 -25.87 5.34
CA PHE A 331 -10.41 -26.45 6.08
C PHE A 331 -9.59 -25.37 6.79
N PHE A 332 -8.73 -25.80 7.71
CA PHE A 332 -7.76 -24.92 8.35
C PHE A 332 -6.35 -25.51 8.30
N GLU A 333 -5.35 -24.65 8.48
CA GLU A 333 -3.94 -25.01 8.59
C GLU A 333 -3.19 -24.04 9.51
N TYR A 334 -1.99 -24.44 9.97
CA TYR A 334 -1.08 -23.59 10.73
C TYR A 334 0.04 -23.09 9.83
N ILE A 335 0.12 -21.78 9.64
CA ILE A 335 1.13 -21.13 8.81
C ILE A 335 2.11 -20.40 9.74
N PRO A 336 3.43 -20.57 9.60
CA PRO A 336 4.37 -19.77 10.38
C PRO A 336 4.10 -18.28 10.21
N THR A 337 4.06 -17.52 11.30
CA THR A 337 3.55 -16.14 11.30
C THR A 337 4.26 -15.23 10.29
N ARG A 338 5.59 -15.32 10.20
CA ARG A 338 6.34 -14.55 9.18
C ARG A 338 5.97 -14.97 7.75
N GLU A 339 5.69 -16.24 7.49
CA GLU A 339 5.30 -16.69 6.15
C GLU A 339 3.89 -16.18 5.79
N TYR A 340 2.98 -16.10 6.76
CA TYR A 340 1.64 -15.51 6.56
C TYR A 340 1.72 -14.01 6.25
N TYR A 341 2.53 -13.26 7.00
CA TYR A 341 2.73 -11.82 6.73
C TYR A 341 3.25 -11.52 5.33
N HIS A 342 3.95 -12.46 4.67
CA HIS A 342 4.55 -12.25 3.34
C HIS A 342 3.94 -13.19 2.28
N ARG A 343 2.70 -13.66 2.51
CA ARG A 343 2.04 -14.68 1.67
C ARG A 343 1.84 -14.25 0.22
N HIS A 344 1.77 -12.94 -0.05
CA HIS A 344 1.61 -12.39 -1.41
C HIS A 344 2.93 -11.96 -2.07
N THR A 345 4.06 -11.92 -1.35
CA THR A 345 5.36 -11.46 -1.87
C THR A 345 5.79 -12.18 -3.15
N ARG A 346 5.71 -13.51 -3.20
CA ARG A 346 6.25 -14.28 -4.35
C ARG A 346 5.51 -14.10 -5.66
N SER A 347 4.19 -13.94 -5.57
CA SER A 347 3.31 -13.83 -6.73
C SER A 347 2.87 -12.40 -7.01
N TYR A 348 3.24 -11.44 -6.16
CA TYR A 348 2.67 -10.09 -6.13
C TYR A 348 1.15 -10.16 -6.20
N PHE A 349 0.56 -10.81 -5.18
CA PHE A 349 -0.82 -11.33 -5.18
C PHE A 349 -1.02 -12.39 -6.27
N TRP A 350 -1.05 -12.00 -7.54
CA TRP A 350 -1.05 -12.85 -8.75
C TRP A 350 -0.47 -12.16 -9.99
N GLU A 351 -0.02 -10.91 -9.89
CA GLU A 351 0.47 -10.08 -10.99
C GLU A 351 1.68 -10.67 -11.72
N VAL A 352 2.48 -11.47 -11.02
CA VAL A 352 3.63 -12.17 -11.62
C VAL A 352 3.20 -13.03 -12.80
N LYS A 353 1.97 -13.55 -12.83
CA LYS A 353 1.45 -14.34 -13.94
C LYS A 353 1.39 -13.55 -15.25
N LEU A 354 1.25 -12.22 -15.18
CA LEU A 354 1.28 -11.35 -16.36
C LEU A 354 2.70 -11.09 -16.86
N LEU A 355 3.70 -11.24 -15.98
CA LEU A 355 5.12 -11.05 -16.31
C LEU A 355 5.78 -12.35 -16.77
N VAL A 356 5.45 -13.47 -16.12
CA VAL A 356 5.96 -14.80 -16.39
C VAL A 356 4.78 -15.80 -16.35
N PRO A 357 4.06 -15.99 -17.47
CA PRO A 357 2.79 -16.74 -17.50
C PRO A 357 2.83 -18.19 -17.04
N PHE A 358 4.01 -18.81 -17.08
CA PHE A 358 4.24 -20.20 -16.69
C PHE A 358 4.95 -20.33 -15.33
N ALA A 359 5.16 -19.23 -14.59
CA ALA A 359 5.84 -19.28 -13.29
C ALA A 359 5.06 -20.06 -12.22
N ASP A 360 3.78 -20.30 -12.44
CA ASP A 360 2.90 -21.12 -11.62
C ASP A 360 2.93 -22.62 -11.99
N GLN A 361 3.79 -23.03 -12.92
CA GLN A 361 3.97 -24.45 -13.23
C GLN A 361 4.90 -25.12 -12.22
N TRP A 362 4.62 -26.38 -11.87
CA TRP A 362 5.38 -27.11 -10.85
C TRP A 362 6.87 -27.20 -11.18
N TRP A 363 7.22 -27.42 -12.46
CA TRP A 363 8.61 -27.51 -12.91
C TRP A 363 9.34 -26.17 -12.78
N PHE A 364 8.66 -25.06 -13.07
CA PHE A 364 9.25 -23.72 -12.91
C PHE A 364 9.51 -23.44 -11.44
N ARG A 365 8.51 -23.67 -10.58
CA ARG A 365 8.65 -23.46 -9.14
C ARG A 365 9.75 -24.33 -8.53
N LEU A 366 9.89 -25.57 -8.99
CA LEU A 366 10.93 -26.48 -8.52
C LEU A 366 12.34 -26.03 -8.91
N VAL A 367 12.54 -25.62 -10.18
CA VAL A 367 13.87 -25.33 -10.75
C VAL A 367 14.28 -23.87 -10.60
N LEU A 368 13.35 -22.93 -10.76
CA LEU A 368 13.59 -21.48 -10.79
C LEU A 368 12.81 -20.70 -9.72
N GLY A 369 11.87 -21.33 -9.00
CA GLY A 369 11.03 -20.64 -8.01
C GLY A 369 11.82 -20.00 -6.85
N TRP A 370 13.04 -20.48 -6.57
CA TRP A 370 13.93 -19.88 -5.56
C TRP A 370 14.51 -18.53 -5.98
N LEU A 371 14.45 -18.17 -7.27
CA LEU A 371 14.81 -16.84 -7.77
C LEU A 371 13.69 -15.79 -7.55
N MET A 372 12.50 -16.24 -7.17
CA MET A 372 11.32 -15.38 -7.00
C MET A 372 11.30 -14.70 -5.62
N PRO A 373 10.74 -13.47 -5.51
CA PRO A 373 10.12 -12.68 -6.58
C PRO A 373 11.10 -11.78 -7.36
N PRO A 374 10.76 -11.34 -8.59
CA PRO A 374 11.55 -10.33 -9.30
C PRO A 374 11.44 -8.96 -8.63
N LYS A 375 12.56 -8.35 -8.22
CA LYS A 375 12.56 -7.04 -7.53
C LYS A 375 11.88 -5.98 -8.39
N ILE A 376 10.88 -5.31 -7.82
CA ILE A 376 10.01 -4.35 -8.54
C ILE A 376 10.84 -3.22 -9.16
N SER A 377 11.93 -2.83 -8.49
CA SER A 377 12.79 -1.76 -8.99
C SER A 377 13.50 -2.09 -10.30
N ILE A 378 13.93 -3.34 -10.49
CA ILE A 378 14.55 -3.79 -11.74
C ILE A 378 13.48 -4.01 -12.82
N LEU A 379 12.31 -4.54 -12.45
CA LEU A 379 11.17 -4.64 -13.36
C LEU A 379 10.84 -3.27 -13.98
N LYS A 380 10.74 -2.23 -13.15
CA LYS A 380 10.48 -0.85 -13.60
C LYS A 380 11.65 -0.27 -14.40
N ALA A 381 12.89 -0.50 -13.98
CA ALA A 381 14.08 0.00 -14.70
C ALA A 381 14.20 -0.57 -16.13
N THR A 382 13.65 -1.75 -16.38
CA THR A 382 13.64 -2.41 -17.70
C THR A 382 12.39 -2.10 -18.52
N GLN A 383 11.49 -1.21 -18.06
CA GLN A 383 10.33 -0.75 -18.82
C GLN A 383 10.70 0.45 -19.69
N SER A 384 10.49 0.32 -21.01
CA SER A 384 10.43 1.49 -21.88
C SER A 384 9.13 2.27 -21.64
N GLU A 385 9.09 3.54 -22.06
CA GLU A 385 7.88 4.37 -21.94
C GLU A 385 6.67 3.75 -22.65
N ALA A 386 6.88 3.12 -23.80
CA ALA A 386 5.83 2.42 -24.55
C ALA A 386 5.23 1.25 -23.74
N ILE A 387 6.06 0.45 -23.07
CA ILE A 387 5.58 -0.66 -22.23
C ILE A 387 4.91 -0.13 -20.97
N ARG A 388 5.43 0.96 -20.38
CA ARG A 388 4.80 1.58 -19.21
C ARG A 388 3.40 2.10 -19.53
N LYS A 389 3.24 2.77 -20.67
CA LYS A 389 1.93 3.19 -21.18
C LYS A 389 1.01 2.00 -21.45
N TYR A 390 1.55 0.92 -22.02
CA TYR A 390 0.79 -0.31 -22.24
C TYR A 390 0.20 -0.87 -20.94
N TYR A 391 1.02 -1.04 -19.89
CA TYR A 391 0.53 -1.52 -18.61
C TYR A 391 -0.52 -0.58 -18.03
N HIS A 392 -0.31 0.73 -18.11
CA HIS A 392 -1.31 1.71 -17.65
C HIS A 392 -2.65 1.58 -18.36
N ASP A 393 -2.65 1.38 -19.69
CA ASP A 393 -3.89 1.38 -20.47
C ASP A 393 -4.60 0.02 -20.45
N MET A 394 -3.87 -1.07 -20.21
CA MET A 394 -4.35 -2.45 -20.37
C MET A 394 -4.38 -3.26 -19.08
N HIS A 395 -3.96 -2.68 -17.96
CA HIS A 395 -3.98 -3.32 -16.65
C HIS A 395 -4.62 -2.39 -15.62
N VAL A 396 -5.31 -2.98 -14.67
CA VAL A 396 -5.84 -2.31 -13.49
C VAL A 396 -4.97 -2.74 -12.33
N LEU A 397 -4.44 -1.76 -11.61
CA LEU A 397 -3.69 -1.95 -10.36
C LEU A 397 -4.18 -0.89 -9.37
N GLN A 398 -5.32 -1.18 -8.76
CA GLN A 398 -6.07 -0.23 -7.94
C GLN A 398 -6.56 -0.84 -6.64
N ASP A 399 -6.52 -0.02 -5.58
CA ASP A 399 -7.10 -0.32 -4.28
C ASP A 399 -8.17 0.73 -4.00
N LEU A 400 -9.37 0.24 -3.71
CA LEU A 400 -10.56 1.04 -3.48
C LEU A 400 -10.97 0.87 -2.02
N LEU A 401 -10.80 1.91 -1.21
CA LEU A 401 -11.30 1.93 0.17
C LEU A 401 -12.77 2.33 0.14
N VAL A 402 -13.66 1.37 0.36
CA VAL A 402 -15.11 1.54 0.23
C VAL A 402 -15.78 1.32 1.59
N PRO A 403 -16.76 2.15 2.01
CA PRO A 403 -17.54 1.87 3.21
C PRO A 403 -18.14 0.46 3.18
N LEU A 404 -18.11 -0.29 4.28
CA LEU A 404 -18.48 -1.71 4.28
C LEU A 404 -19.88 -1.97 3.67
N HIS A 405 -20.83 -1.09 3.96
CA HIS A 405 -22.21 -1.18 3.46
C HIS A 405 -22.35 -0.95 1.93
N LYS A 406 -21.30 -0.49 1.24
CA LYS A 406 -21.22 -0.24 -0.20
C LYS A 406 -20.39 -1.26 -0.98
N VAL A 407 -19.74 -2.21 -0.31
CA VAL A 407 -18.86 -3.20 -0.94
C VAL A 407 -19.59 -3.99 -2.03
N SER A 408 -20.86 -4.35 -1.80
CA SER A 408 -21.63 -5.09 -2.80
C SER A 408 -21.85 -4.26 -4.07
N ASP A 409 -22.15 -2.97 -3.94
CA ASP A 409 -22.36 -2.07 -5.07
C ASP A 409 -21.05 -1.89 -5.85
N ALA A 410 -19.93 -1.75 -5.13
CA ALA A 410 -18.59 -1.61 -5.71
C ALA A 410 -18.19 -2.87 -6.51
N LEU A 411 -18.44 -4.07 -5.98
CA LEU A 411 -18.15 -5.33 -6.66
C LEU A 411 -18.99 -5.53 -7.91
N GLU A 412 -20.30 -5.24 -7.84
CA GLU A 412 -21.17 -5.26 -9.02
C GLU A 412 -20.68 -4.26 -10.08
N TRP A 413 -20.33 -3.03 -9.67
CA TRP A 413 -19.77 -2.01 -10.55
C TRP A 413 -18.46 -2.47 -11.21
N ALA A 414 -17.50 -2.98 -10.43
CA ALA A 414 -16.20 -3.43 -10.93
C ALA A 414 -16.34 -4.61 -11.89
N HIS A 415 -17.29 -5.52 -11.61
CA HIS A 415 -17.61 -6.61 -12.52
C HIS A 415 -18.14 -6.10 -13.86
N HIS A 416 -19.06 -5.14 -13.86
CA HIS A 416 -19.64 -4.60 -15.09
C HIS A 416 -18.64 -3.76 -15.91
N GLU A 417 -17.81 -2.96 -15.25
CA GLU A 417 -16.89 -2.04 -15.91
C GLU A 417 -15.60 -2.71 -16.40
N MET A 418 -15.02 -3.61 -15.58
CA MET A 418 -13.67 -4.11 -15.79
C MET A 418 -13.57 -5.64 -15.86
N GLU A 419 -14.47 -6.39 -15.23
CA GLU A 419 -14.40 -7.86 -15.14
C GLU A 419 -13.02 -8.37 -14.63
N VAL A 420 -12.41 -7.65 -13.68
CA VAL A 420 -11.09 -8.00 -13.11
C VAL A 420 -11.25 -9.07 -12.05
N TYR A 421 -10.54 -10.18 -12.20
CA TYR A 421 -10.46 -11.27 -11.22
C TYR A 421 -9.06 -11.90 -11.22
N PRO A 422 -8.57 -12.44 -10.09
CA PRO A 422 -9.19 -12.42 -8.77
C PRO A 422 -9.30 -11.00 -8.18
N ILE A 423 -10.15 -10.84 -7.16
CA ILE A 423 -10.30 -9.61 -6.36
C ILE A 423 -9.88 -9.94 -4.93
N TRP A 424 -9.08 -9.06 -4.33
CA TRP A 424 -8.71 -9.13 -2.91
C TRP A 424 -9.61 -8.21 -2.08
N LEU A 425 -10.16 -8.72 -0.99
CA LEU A 425 -10.93 -7.93 -0.02
C LEU A 425 -10.26 -7.94 1.34
N CYS A 426 -10.10 -6.77 1.92
CA CYS A 426 -9.49 -6.60 3.23
C CYS A 426 -10.23 -5.55 4.07
N PRO A 427 -10.91 -5.94 5.17
CA PRO A 427 -11.61 -4.97 6.00
C PRO A 427 -10.64 -4.14 6.83
N HIS A 428 -10.97 -2.86 7.03
CA HIS A 428 -10.20 -1.94 7.85
C HIS A 428 -11.07 -0.88 8.52
N ARG A 429 -10.60 -0.37 9.66
CA ARG A 429 -11.22 0.77 10.33
C ARG A 429 -10.68 2.09 9.81
N LEU A 430 -11.56 3.06 9.57
CA LEU A 430 -11.19 4.47 9.53
C LEU A 430 -11.63 5.14 10.84
N TYR A 431 -10.67 5.69 11.56
CA TYR A 431 -10.93 6.31 12.86
C TYR A 431 -11.40 7.77 12.73
N LYS A 432 -12.32 8.15 13.61
CA LYS A 432 -12.73 9.54 13.81
C LYS A 432 -11.66 10.28 14.61
N HIS A 433 -10.63 10.77 13.92
CA HIS A 433 -9.53 11.51 14.56
C HIS A 433 -9.95 12.90 15.06
N PRO A 434 -9.20 13.50 16.01
CA PRO A 434 -9.43 14.86 16.49
C PRO A 434 -9.27 15.94 15.40
N HIS A 435 -8.46 15.64 14.39
CA HIS A 435 -8.32 16.47 13.19
C HIS A 435 -8.93 15.75 12.00
N LYS A 436 -9.63 16.48 11.13
CA LYS A 436 -10.15 15.94 9.88
C LYS A 436 -8.99 15.76 8.89
N THR A 437 -8.61 14.51 8.67
CA THR A 437 -7.51 14.11 7.78
C THR A 437 -7.98 13.93 6.33
N MET A 438 -7.06 13.77 5.38
CA MET A 438 -7.39 13.58 3.95
C MET A 438 -8.35 12.41 3.71
N VAL A 439 -8.19 11.34 4.49
CA VAL A 439 -9.11 10.22 4.55
C VAL A 439 -9.79 10.27 5.91
N TYR A 440 -11.12 10.27 5.93
CA TYR A 440 -11.91 10.42 7.15
C TYR A 440 -13.25 9.67 6.99
N PRO A 441 -13.83 9.12 8.08
CA PRO A 441 -15.15 8.50 8.02
C PRO A 441 -16.26 9.39 7.43
N GLU A 442 -17.33 8.76 6.95
CA GLU A 442 -18.54 9.45 6.49
C GLU A 442 -19.08 10.38 7.58
N PRO A 443 -19.46 11.62 7.25
CA PRO A 443 -20.10 12.51 8.22
C PRO A 443 -21.36 11.88 8.81
N GLY A 444 -21.36 11.67 10.13
CA GLY A 444 -22.49 11.14 10.86
C GLY A 444 -22.69 9.62 10.75
N PHE A 445 -21.65 8.87 10.36
CA PHE A 445 -21.70 7.40 10.34
C PHE A 445 -22.13 6.81 11.68
N GLU A 446 -21.73 7.43 12.80
CA GLU A 446 -22.03 6.98 14.15
C GLU A 446 -23.53 7.02 14.49
N GLN A 447 -24.32 7.89 13.83
CA GLN A 447 -25.77 7.95 14.06
C GLN A 447 -26.55 6.89 13.27
N GLN A 448 -25.91 6.25 12.30
CA GLN A 448 -26.55 5.27 11.42
C GLN A 448 -26.46 3.85 11.99
N CYS A 449 -25.59 3.64 12.98
CA CYS A 449 -25.39 2.38 13.70
C CYS A 449 -25.26 1.16 12.78
N ARG A 450 -24.47 1.27 11.71
CA ARG A 450 -24.34 0.21 10.71
C ARG A 450 -23.43 -0.90 11.20
N ARG A 451 -23.70 -2.13 10.77
CA ARG A 451 -22.90 -3.30 11.12
C ARG A 451 -21.40 -3.08 10.80
N GLY A 452 -20.55 -3.30 11.80
CA GLY A 452 -19.10 -3.13 11.73
C GLY A 452 -18.60 -1.77 12.19
N ASP A 453 -19.46 -0.75 12.17
CA ASP A 453 -19.12 0.57 12.68
C ASP A 453 -19.13 0.56 14.22
N THR A 454 -18.40 1.50 14.80
CA THR A 454 -18.36 1.79 16.24
C THR A 454 -18.64 3.28 16.46
N GLU A 455 -18.66 3.75 17.70
CA GLU A 455 -18.82 5.19 17.98
C GLU A 455 -17.64 6.05 17.50
N TYR A 456 -16.47 5.43 17.31
CA TYR A 456 -15.20 6.12 17.06
C TYR A 456 -14.50 5.69 15.76
N ALA A 457 -15.01 4.70 15.05
CA ALA A 457 -14.46 4.22 13.79
C ALA A 457 -15.53 3.62 12.88
N GLN A 458 -15.43 3.94 11.58
CA GLN A 458 -16.27 3.36 10.54
C GLN A 458 -15.55 2.19 9.87
N MET A 459 -16.27 1.11 9.57
CA MET A 459 -15.72 -0.04 8.86
C MET A 459 -15.74 0.21 7.34
N TYR A 460 -14.58 0.03 6.74
CA TYR A 460 -14.33 0.07 5.31
C TYR A 460 -13.76 -1.27 4.86
N THR A 461 -13.74 -1.47 3.55
CA THR A 461 -13.06 -2.59 2.89
C THR A 461 -12.19 -2.04 1.80
N ASP A 462 -10.95 -2.49 1.76
CA ASP A 462 -10.12 -2.35 0.58
C ASP A 462 -10.52 -3.42 -0.45
N ILE A 463 -10.76 -2.98 -1.68
CA ILE A 463 -11.06 -3.83 -2.83
C ILE A 463 -9.87 -3.73 -3.80
N GLY A 464 -8.97 -4.71 -3.71
CA GLY A 464 -7.80 -4.81 -4.56
C GLY A 464 -8.13 -5.40 -5.93
N LEU A 465 -8.03 -4.57 -6.96
CA LEU A 465 -8.19 -4.91 -8.37
C LEU A 465 -6.82 -4.92 -9.07
N TYR A 466 -6.25 -6.11 -9.23
CA TYR A 466 -4.91 -6.28 -9.81
C TYR A 466 -4.95 -7.25 -11.00
N ASN A 467 -5.29 -6.83 -12.20
CA ASN A 467 -5.13 -7.71 -13.37
C ASN A 467 -5.32 -6.94 -14.68
N ALA A 468 -5.06 -7.63 -15.79
CA ALA A 468 -5.66 -7.28 -17.06
C ALA A 468 -7.20 -7.47 -17.00
N PRO A 469 -8.00 -6.44 -17.34
CA PRO A 469 -9.45 -6.52 -17.42
C PRO A 469 -9.95 -7.62 -18.36
N GLY A 470 -11.15 -8.16 -18.11
CA GLY A 470 -11.77 -9.21 -18.93
C GLY A 470 -11.79 -8.90 -20.43
N PRO A 471 -12.18 -7.67 -20.86
CA PRO A 471 -12.11 -7.28 -22.26
C PRO A 471 -10.69 -7.36 -22.84
N VAL A 472 -9.66 -6.95 -22.09
CA VAL A 472 -8.26 -7.03 -22.52
C VAL A 472 -7.84 -8.49 -22.70
N LEU A 473 -8.18 -9.37 -21.75
CA LEU A 473 -7.87 -10.80 -21.82
C LEU A 473 -8.54 -11.48 -23.03
N ARG A 474 -9.72 -11.01 -23.43
CA ARG A 474 -10.43 -11.47 -24.64
C ARG A 474 -9.93 -10.81 -25.93
N GLY A 475 -9.00 -9.86 -25.87
CA GLY A 475 -8.50 -9.11 -27.03
C GLY A 475 -9.48 -8.08 -27.59
N GLU A 476 -10.43 -7.63 -26.76
CA GLU A 476 -11.40 -6.58 -27.07
C GLU A 476 -10.80 -5.20 -26.82
N ALA A 477 -11.40 -4.18 -27.45
CA ALA A 477 -11.09 -2.79 -27.15
C ALA A 477 -11.47 -2.48 -25.70
N PHE A 478 -10.57 -1.81 -24.99
CA PHE A 478 -10.74 -1.39 -23.61
C PHE A 478 -10.13 -0.01 -23.43
N ASP A 479 -10.89 0.90 -22.82
CA ASP A 479 -10.43 2.23 -22.44
C ASP A 479 -10.09 2.22 -20.94
N GLY A 480 -8.83 1.89 -20.64
CA GLY A 480 -8.38 1.83 -19.25
C GLY A 480 -8.40 3.18 -18.55
N SER A 481 -8.01 4.26 -19.23
CA SER A 481 -8.02 5.60 -18.64
C SER A 481 -9.45 6.03 -18.28
N GLY A 482 -10.40 5.81 -19.20
CA GLY A 482 -11.80 6.10 -18.93
C GLY A 482 -12.40 5.20 -17.84
N ALA A 483 -12.01 3.92 -17.78
CA ALA A 483 -12.48 3.01 -16.73
C ALA A 483 -11.97 3.43 -15.34
N ILE A 484 -10.69 3.81 -15.21
CA ILE A 484 -10.15 4.37 -13.96
C ILE A 484 -10.83 5.69 -13.62
N SER A 485 -11.03 6.59 -14.57
CA SER A 485 -11.73 7.85 -14.30
C SER A 485 -13.15 7.63 -13.78
N ARG A 486 -13.91 6.68 -14.35
CA ARG A 486 -15.24 6.32 -13.84
C ARG A 486 -15.18 5.70 -12.43
N MET A 487 -14.16 4.90 -12.14
CA MET A 487 -13.91 4.34 -10.81
C MET A 487 -13.74 5.44 -9.76
N GLU A 488 -12.89 6.43 -10.04
CA GLU A 488 -12.61 7.51 -9.09
C GLU A 488 -13.85 8.37 -8.83
N HIS A 489 -14.67 8.64 -9.86
CA HIS A 489 -15.93 9.34 -9.69
C HIS A 489 -16.94 8.54 -8.86
N TRP A 490 -17.01 7.22 -9.09
CA TRP A 490 -17.84 6.33 -8.28
C TRP A 490 -17.44 6.38 -6.80
N LEU A 491 -16.12 6.38 -6.51
CA LEU A 491 -15.60 6.52 -5.15
C LEU A 491 -15.99 7.86 -4.51
N ILE A 492 -15.84 8.98 -5.23
CA ILE A 492 -16.27 10.30 -4.74
C ILE A 492 -17.76 10.30 -4.39
N GLU A 493 -18.60 9.71 -5.24
CA GLU A 493 -20.05 9.65 -5.04
C GLU A 493 -20.49 8.75 -3.88
N ASN A 494 -19.62 7.83 -3.44
CA ASN A 494 -19.92 6.84 -2.40
C ASN A 494 -18.99 6.94 -1.18
N HIS A 495 -18.37 8.11 -0.95
CA HIS A 495 -17.45 8.36 0.17
C HIS A 495 -16.32 7.31 0.30
N GLY A 496 -15.83 6.84 -0.84
CA GLY A 496 -14.67 5.96 -0.95
C GLY A 496 -13.40 6.72 -1.33
N PHE A 497 -12.26 6.04 -1.20
CA PHE A 497 -10.93 6.61 -1.45
C PHE A 497 -10.10 5.68 -2.34
N GLU A 498 -9.35 6.25 -3.28
CA GLU A 498 -8.33 5.54 -4.05
C GLU A 498 -6.99 5.61 -3.29
N THR A 499 -6.27 4.52 -3.14
CA THR A 499 -4.96 4.60 -2.47
C THR A 499 -3.90 5.28 -3.35
N GLN A 500 -3.10 6.17 -2.76
CA GLN A 500 -2.20 7.04 -3.53
C GLN A 500 -0.88 6.38 -3.99
N TYR A 501 -0.77 5.04 -4.01
CA TYR A 501 0.35 4.39 -4.72
C TYR A 501 0.05 4.25 -6.22
N ALA A 502 -1.24 4.22 -6.57
CA ALA A 502 -1.74 4.20 -7.94
C ALA A 502 -1.63 5.58 -8.61
N VAL A 503 -1.97 5.63 -9.89
CA VAL A 503 -1.96 6.85 -10.69
C VAL A 503 -3.40 7.32 -10.83
N SER A 504 -3.65 8.56 -10.42
CA SER A 504 -4.99 9.15 -10.49
C SER A 504 -5.24 9.87 -11.82
N GLU A 505 -6.42 9.67 -12.40
CA GLU A 505 -6.96 10.38 -13.57
C GLU A 505 -7.75 11.63 -13.19
N LEU A 506 -7.93 11.90 -11.88
CA LEU A 506 -8.73 13.01 -11.37
C LEU A 506 -8.18 14.38 -11.79
N SER A 507 -9.12 15.32 -11.95
CA SER A 507 -8.82 16.74 -11.90
C SER A 507 -8.43 17.15 -10.48
N GLU A 508 -7.78 18.30 -10.30
CA GLU A 508 -7.41 18.79 -8.96
C GLU A 508 -8.64 19.02 -8.09
N LYS A 509 -9.69 19.57 -8.70
CA LYS A 509 -10.98 19.80 -8.03
C LYS A 509 -11.57 18.49 -7.53
N ASP A 510 -11.56 17.44 -8.34
CA ASP A 510 -12.14 16.16 -7.96
C ASP A 510 -11.24 15.38 -6.99
N PHE A 511 -9.92 15.54 -7.08
CA PHE A 511 -8.99 15.05 -6.09
C PHE A 511 -9.32 15.59 -4.69
N TRP A 512 -9.56 16.90 -4.57
CA TRP A 512 -9.97 17.52 -3.30
C TRP A 512 -11.44 17.29 -2.92
N ARG A 513 -12.25 16.67 -3.80
CA ARG A 513 -13.57 16.14 -3.42
C ARG A 513 -13.46 14.73 -2.82
N MET A 514 -12.50 13.93 -3.29
CA MET A 514 -12.20 12.62 -2.72
C MET A 514 -11.47 12.76 -1.38
N PHE A 515 -10.43 13.58 -1.34
CA PHE A 515 -9.59 13.79 -0.15
C PHE A 515 -9.85 15.15 0.48
N ASP A 516 -9.97 15.20 1.81
CA ASP A 516 -10.09 16.48 2.52
C ASP A 516 -8.74 17.21 2.61
N GLY A 517 -8.63 18.31 1.86
CA GLY A 517 -7.39 19.10 1.76
C GLY A 517 -7.16 20.11 2.89
N GLU A 518 -8.13 20.35 3.78
CA GLU A 518 -8.10 21.52 4.68
C GLU A 518 -6.92 21.46 5.66
N LEU A 519 -6.79 20.36 6.40
CA LEU A 519 -5.68 20.15 7.34
C LEU A 519 -4.33 20.14 6.63
N TYR A 520 -4.28 19.50 5.45
CA TYR A 520 -3.09 19.40 4.63
C TYR A 520 -2.58 20.78 4.19
N GLU A 521 -3.43 21.63 3.62
CA GLU A 521 -3.06 22.97 3.18
C GLU A 521 -2.71 23.89 4.37
N LYS A 522 -3.42 23.77 5.49
CA LYS A 522 -3.07 24.47 6.74
C LYS A 522 -1.65 24.12 7.18
N CYS A 523 -1.29 22.83 7.16
CA CYS A 523 0.06 22.38 7.49
C CYS A 523 1.09 22.83 6.47
N ARG A 524 0.76 22.82 5.17
CA ARG A 524 1.66 23.33 4.13
C ARG A 524 2.03 24.79 4.37
N LYS A 525 1.06 25.62 4.74
CA LYS A 525 1.29 27.03 5.08
C LYS A 525 2.10 27.17 6.38
N LYS A 526 1.63 26.53 7.47
CA LYS A 526 2.24 26.63 8.82
C LYS A 526 3.71 26.18 8.84
N TYR A 527 4.05 25.13 8.12
CA TYR A 527 5.39 24.51 8.15
C TYR A 527 6.26 24.86 6.94
N GLY A 528 5.86 25.87 6.16
CA GLY A 528 6.67 26.39 5.05
C GLY A 528 6.85 25.40 3.90
N ALA A 529 5.87 24.54 3.63
CA ALA A 529 5.93 23.61 2.51
C ALA A 529 5.54 24.28 1.17
N ILE A 530 4.71 25.32 1.20
CA ILE A 530 4.36 26.11 0.01
C ILE A 530 5.64 26.75 -0.56
N GLY A 531 5.85 26.63 -1.89
CA GLY A 531 7.06 27.09 -2.59
C GLY A 531 8.32 26.22 -2.34
N ASN A 532 8.28 25.27 -1.40
CA ASN A 532 9.41 24.39 -1.09
C ASN A 532 9.18 22.95 -1.52
N PHE A 533 7.96 22.44 -1.39
CA PHE A 533 7.57 21.10 -1.81
C PHE A 533 6.39 21.17 -2.78
N MET A 534 6.38 20.25 -3.74
CA MET A 534 5.23 20.05 -4.63
C MET A 534 3.96 19.69 -3.84
N SER A 535 2.76 20.08 -4.31
CA SER A 535 1.50 19.60 -3.74
C SER A 535 1.28 18.10 -4.01
N VAL A 536 0.58 17.43 -3.10
CA VAL A 536 0.30 15.98 -3.14
C VAL A 536 -0.48 15.59 -4.39
N TYR A 537 -1.47 16.39 -4.81
CA TYR A 537 -2.25 16.14 -6.03
C TYR A 537 -1.32 15.92 -7.23
N TYR A 538 -0.35 16.82 -7.42
CA TYR A 538 0.57 16.69 -8.53
C TYR A 538 1.63 15.59 -8.34
N LYS A 539 1.76 14.97 -7.17
CA LYS A 539 2.56 13.74 -7.00
C LYS A 539 1.77 12.48 -7.37
N SER A 540 0.44 12.57 -7.51
CA SER A 540 -0.47 11.45 -7.73
C SER A 540 -1.12 11.44 -9.11
N LYS A 541 -1.34 12.62 -9.72
CA LYS A 541 -1.93 12.79 -11.07
C LYS A 541 -1.16 12.06 -12.18
N LYS A 542 -1.90 11.51 -13.16
CA LYS A 542 -1.37 10.99 -14.43
C LYS A 542 -0.83 12.09 -15.34
N GLY A 543 0.18 11.71 -16.14
CA GLY A 543 0.69 12.51 -17.26
C GLY A 543 2.00 13.22 -16.96
N ARG A 544 2.65 13.68 -18.03
CA ARG A 544 3.86 14.51 -17.93
C ARG A 544 3.43 15.90 -17.47
N LYS A 545 4.02 16.39 -16.38
CA LYS A 545 3.81 17.79 -15.98
C LYS A 545 4.39 18.73 -17.03
N THR A 546 3.70 19.83 -17.26
CA THR A 546 4.26 20.95 -18.01
C THR A 546 5.21 21.73 -17.10
N GLU A 547 6.31 22.27 -17.63
CA GLU A 547 7.20 23.15 -16.86
C GLU A 547 6.43 24.31 -16.21
N LYS A 548 5.33 24.73 -16.83
CA LYS A 548 4.40 25.75 -16.33
C LYS A 548 3.81 25.40 -14.96
N GLU A 549 3.30 24.18 -14.76
CA GLU A 549 2.72 23.76 -13.46
C GLU A 549 3.78 23.77 -12.34
N VAL A 550 5.03 23.43 -12.67
CA VAL A 550 6.14 23.49 -11.70
C VAL A 550 6.51 24.93 -11.40
N GLN A 551 6.58 25.79 -12.43
CA GLN A 551 6.84 27.22 -12.26
C GLN A 551 5.73 27.92 -11.47
N GLU A 552 4.46 27.55 -11.66
CA GLU A 552 3.34 28.08 -10.88
C GLU A 552 3.50 27.71 -9.40
N ALA A 553 3.78 26.43 -9.10
CA ALA A 553 4.03 25.99 -7.73
C ALA A 553 5.25 26.68 -7.07
N GLU A 554 6.29 27.00 -7.85
CA GLU A 554 7.43 27.80 -7.40
C GLU A 554 7.05 29.29 -7.18
N LYS A 555 6.19 29.85 -8.04
CA LYS A 555 5.76 31.26 -8.01
C LYS A 555 4.79 31.61 -6.89
N VAL A 556 4.08 30.65 -6.29
CA VAL A 556 3.23 30.91 -5.11
C VAL A 556 4.04 31.53 -3.96
N GLN A 557 5.36 31.35 -3.93
CA GLN A 557 6.27 32.00 -2.98
C GLN A 557 6.32 33.54 -3.12
N VAL A 558 5.85 34.11 -4.24
CA VAL A 558 5.94 35.54 -4.55
C VAL A 558 4.76 36.35 -3.98
N GLU A 559 3.69 35.71 -3.51
CA GLU A 559 2.50 36.40 -2.98
C GLU A 559 2.09 35.91 -1.57
N ALA A 560 2.92 36.19 -0.56
CA ALA A 560 2.46 36.43 0.82
C ALA A 560 3.56 37.17 1.61
N PRO A 561 3.19 38.18 2.43
CA PRO A 561 4.01 39.36 2.70
C PRO A 561 5.08 39.13 3.78
N TYR A 562 6.29 39.61 3.50
CA TYR A 562 7.23 40.08 4.52
C TYR A 562 6.93 41.55 4.85
N GLU A 563 5.74 41.82 5.41
CA GLU A 563 5.34 43.08 6.06
C GLU A 563 4.26 42.64 7.07
N GLU A 564 4.32 42.80 8.39
CA GLU A 564 4.96 43.80 9.25
C GLU A 564 5.45 43.13 10.56
N ALA A 565 6.67 43.44 10.97
CA ALA A 565 7.11 43.34 12.36
C ALA A 565 8.16 44.44 12.57
N ASP A 566 7.70 45.68 12.60
CA ASP A 566 8.39 46.82 13.22
C ASP A 566 7.36 47.95 13.44
N THR A 567 6.62 47.88 14.55
CA THR A 567 6.37 48.96 15.52
C THR A 567 5.50 48.50 16.68
#